data_AF-A0A256V6H5-F1
#
_entry.id   AF-A0A256V6H5-F1
#
_cell.length_a   1.000
_cell.length_b   1.000
_cell.length_c   1.000
_cell.angle_alpha   90.00
_cell.angle_beta   90.00
_cell.angle_gamma   90.00
#
_symmetry.space_group_name_H-M   'P 1'
#
loop_
_entity.id
_entity.type
_entity.pdbx_description
1 polymer ?
#
loop_
_entity_poly.entity_id
_entity_poly.type
_entity_poly.pdbx_seq_one_letter_code
_entity_poly.pdbx_strand_id
1 'polypeptide(L)' 'ADFKAIWLAHSSKPQTLDELQTLVAEGIEYFTNTFISAKRNDLTATEFRYGKAN' A
#
# COMPACT_ATOMS: atom_id res chain seq x y z
N ALA A 1 9.99 -1.49 -9.38
CA ALA A 1 9.15 -2.69 -9.19
C ALA A 1 7.82 -2.24 -8.58
N ASP A 2 6.70 -2.70 -9.12
CA ASP A 2 5.36 -2.33 -8.63
C ASP A 2 5.16 -2.88 -7.21
N PHE A 3 4.84 -2.03 -6.23
CA PHE A 3 4.76 -2.45 -4.82
C PHE A 3 3.65 -3.50 -4.60
N LYS A 4 2.62 -3.56 -5.45
CA LYS A 4 1.61 -4.63 -5.41
C LYS A 4 2.23 -6.00 -5.68
N ALA A 5 3.17 -6.08 -6.62
CA ALA A 5 3.90 -7.31 -6.91
C ALA A 5 4.85 -7.69 -5.76
N ILE A 6 5.46 -6.70 -5.10
CA ILE A 6 6.31 -6.93 -3.91
C ILE A 6 5.47 -7.43 -2.74
N TRP A 7 4.30 -6.82 -2.47
CA TRP A 7 3.37 -7.24 -1.42
C TRP A 7 2.91 -8.68 -1.62
N LEU A 8 2.48 -9.04 -2.83
CA LEU A 8 2.09 -10.41 -3.16
C LEU A 8 3.25 -11.41 -3.07
N ALA A 9 4.49 -10.98 -3.34
CA ALA A 9 5.67 -11.84 -3.23
C ALA A 9 6.16 -12.00 -1.78
N HIS A 10 5.90 -11.03 -0.90
CA HIS A 10 6.29 -11.07 0.51
C HIS A 10 5.21 -11.71 1.41
N SER A 11 3.97 -11.77 0.91
CA SER A 11 2.86 -12.38 1.63
C SER A 11 2.89 -13.89 1.49
N SER A 12 2.53 -14.59 2.57
CA SER A 12 2.32 -16.04 2.52
C SER A 12 1.26 -16.37 1.48
N LYS A 13 1.53 -17.39 0.67
CA LYS A 13 0.63 -17.80 -0.40
C LYS A 13 -0.62 -18.42 0.22
N PRO A 14 -1.81 -17.80 0.09
CA PRO A 14 -3.02 -18.29 0.74
C PRO A 14 -3.35 -19.70 0.21
N GLN A 15 -3.75 -20.60 1.10
CA GLN A 15 -4.10 -21.98 0.77
C GLN A 15 -5.61 -22.15 0.55
N THR A 16 -6.40 -21.23 1.11
CA THR A 16 -7.86 -21.21 1.01
C THR A 16 -8.37 -19.90 0.40
N LEU A 17 -9.60 -19.92 -0.09
CA LEU A 17 -10.27 -18.72 -0.62
C LEU A 17 -10.43 -17.64 0.46
N ASP A 18 -10.70 -18.05 1.70
CA ASP A 18 -10.90 -17.16 2.85
C ASP A 18 -9.61 -16.39 3.20
N GLU A 19 -8.48 -17.10 3.23
CA GLU A 19 -7.16 -16.48 3.42
C GLU A 19 -6.80 -15.53 2.28
N LEU A 20 -7.17 -15.88 1.02
CA LEU A 20 -6.97 -14.99 -0.11
C LEU A 20 -7.80 -13.71 0.01
N GLN A 21 -9.07 -13.83 0.41
CA GLN A 21 -9.96 -12.69 0.61
C GLN A 21 -9.44 -11.78 1.73
N THR A 22 -8.96 -12.37 2.83
CA THR A 22 -8.35 -11.63 3.95
C THR A 22 -7.09 -10.89 3.49
N LEU A 23 -6.18 -11.57 2.79
CA LEU A 23 -4.95 -10.97 2.28
C LEU A 23 -5.21 -9.80 1.32
N VAL A 24 -6.23 -9.93 0.46
CA VAL A 24 -6.63 -8.86 -0.46
C VAL A 24 -7.25 -7.69 0.30
N ALA A 25 -8.09 -7.94 1.30
CA ALA A 25 -8.70 -6.90 2.12
C ALA A 25 -7.65 -6.10 2.91
N GLU A 26 -6.70 -6.78 3.56
CA GLU A 26 -5.57 -6.17 4.26
C GLU A 26 -4.70 -5.34 3.32
N GLY A 27 -4.42 -5.87 2.11
CA GLY A 27 -3.71 -5.14 1.08
C GLY A 27 -4.43 -3.85 0.69
N ILE A 28 -5.74 -3.92 0.39
CA ILE A 28 -6.56 -2.75 0.02
C ILE A 28 -6.56 -1.71 1.13
N GLU A 29 -6.72 -2.13 2.38
CA GLU A 29 -6.71 -1.23 3.54
C GLU A 29 -5.34 -0.53 3.66
N TYR A 30 -4.25 -1.28 3.60
CA TYR A 30 -2.90 -0.73 3.66
C TYR A 30 -2.62 0.26 2.51
N PHE A 31 -2.97 -0.10 1.28
CA PHE A 31 -2.79 0.79 0.13
C PHE A 31 -3.63 2.06 0.26
N THR A 32 -4.87 1.94 0.71
CA THR A 32 -5.81 3.07 0.83
C THR A 32 -5.45 3.99 1.99
N ASN A 33 -5.17 3.43 3.15
CA ASN A 33 -5.05 4.18 4.40
C ASN A 33 -3.63 4.46 4.82
N THR A 34 -2.64 3.68 4.36
CA THR A 34 -1.23 3.90 4.71
C THR A 34 -0.47 4.47 3.54
N PHE A 35 -0.60 3.86 2.35
CA PHE A 35 0.18 4.31 1.18
C PHE A 35 -0.38 5.59 0.55
N ILE A 36 -1.68 5.65 0.25
CA ILE A 36 -2.31 6.85 -0.32
C ILE A 36 -2.33 8.00 0.70
N SER A 37 -2.56 7.72 1.99
CA SER A 37 -2.53 8.77 3.03
C SER A 37 -1.11 9.31 3.25
N ALA A 38 -0.09 8.46 3.14
CA ALA A 38 1.31 8.88 3.23
C ALA A 38 1.80 9.59 1.97
N LYS A 39 1.10 9.47 0.83
CA LYS A 39 1.50 10.05 -0.47
C LYS A 39 0.26 10.55 -1.22
N ARG A 40 -0.35 11.66 -0.79
CA ARG A 40 -1.36 12.32 -1.64
C ARG A 40 -0.63 13.08 -2.75
N ASN A 41 -0.81 12.67 -4.01
CA ASN A 41 -0.12 13.23 -5.19
C ASN A 41 1.42 13.09 -5.14
N ASP A 42 1.95 11.94 -4.71
CA ASP A 42 3.39 11.70 -4.52
C ASP A 42 4.08 12.51 -3.40
N LEU A 43 3.31 13.31 -2.64
CA LEU A 43 3.80 14.15 -1.56
C LEU A 43 3.49 13.52 -0.20
N THR A 44 4.51 13.36 0.64
CA THR A 44 4.35 13.13 2.08
C THR A 44 3.59 14.27 2.75
N ALA A 45 3.03 14.06 3.94
CA ALA A 45 2.36 15.11 4.70
C ALA A 45 3.25 16.36 4.90
N THR A 46 4.57 16.16 4.98
CA THR A 46 5.58 17.23 5.02
C THR A 46 5.73 17.90 3.66
N GLU A 47 5.90 17.14 2.58
CA GLU A 47 6.02 17.68 1.20
C GLU A 47 4.74 18.39 0.73
N PHE A 48 3.56 17.98 1.21
CA PHE A 48 2.29 18.66 0.96
C PHE A 48 2.22 20.01 1.69
N ARG A 49 2.74 20.08 2.93
CA ARG A 49 2.73 21.31 3.73
C ARG A 49 3.83 22.31 3.34
N TYR A 50 5.01 21.82 2.97
CA TYR A 50 6.21 22.64 2.77
C TYR A 50 6.70 22.68 1.33
N GLY A 51 6.03 21.98 0.41
CA GLY A 51 6.50 21.77 -0.96
C GLY A 51 7.54 20.66 -1.04
N LYS A 52 7.70 20.08 -2.22
CA LYS A 52 8.76 19.10 -2.50
C LYS A 52 10.08 19.85 -2.56
N ALA A 53 11.09 19.45 -1.77
CA ALA A 53 12.44 19.97 -1.96
C ALA A 53 12.93 19.51 -3.33
N ASN A 54 13.26 20.47 -4.21
CA ASN A 54 13.77 20.22 -5.57
C ASN A 54 15.15 19.57 -5.55
#